data_AF-A0A2D5MUS7-F1
#
_entry.id   AF-A0A2D5MUS7-F1
#
_cell.length_a   1.000
_cell.length_b   1.000
_cell.length_c   1.000
_cell.angle_alpha   90.00
_cell.angle_beta   90.00
_cell.angle_gamma   90.00
#
_symmetry.space_group_name_H-M   'P 1'
#
loop_
_entity.id
_entity.type
_entity.pdbx_description
1 polymer ?
#
loop_
_entity_poly.entity_id
_entity_poly.type
_entity_poly.pdbx_seq_one_letter_code
_entity_poly.pdbx_strand_id
1 'polypeptide(L)'
;MNGLEAYTTYLAVRNHFKTKSYDYFKYNGKIKVNENSFRTRRDHYQFEKIAKIYKRDDFVKYLVANFITEDEYILGMSQGRAMVTHKKWQKSIESFSYQFKEDIQTLKEYDSNFNMLFDCRMDGVLHPMVFKLYLRDRVHINTLVAINQLLDFTKVWEYYIGEDKMIKDFIFLLDKYTPFL
;
A
#
# COMPACT_ATOMS: atom_id res chain seq x y z
N MET A 1 -23.09 -4.31 -4.82
CA MET A 1 -23.17 -3.39 -3.65
C MET A 1 -23.99 -2.17 -4.06
N ASN A 2 -24.43 -1.34 -3.11
CA ASN A 2 -25.03 -0.02 -3.40
C ASN A 2 -24.02 1.12 -3.21
N GLY A 3 -24.37 2.37 -3.58
CA GLY A 3 -23.45 3.50 -3.45
C GLY A 3 -23.00 3.78 -2.01
N LEU A 4 -23.88 3.61 -1.02
CA LEU A 4 -23.51 3.77 0.39
C LEU A 4 -22.49 2.71 0.84
N GLU A 5 -22.64 1.47 0.41
CA GLU A 5 -21.69 0.38 0.68
C GLU A 5 -20.35 0.61 0.00
N ALA A 6 -20.34 1.12 -1.24
CA ALA A 6 -19.12 1.51 -1.94
C ALA A 6 -18.41 2.65 -1.20
N TYR A 7 -19.14 3.68 -0.76
CA TYR A 7 -18.60 4.76 0.05
C TYR A 7 -18.03 4.27 1.39
N THR A 8 -18.76 3.40 2.07
CA THR A 8 -18.33 2.79 3.34
C THR A 8 -17.05 1.98 3.15
N THR A 9 -16.96 1.21 2.05
CA THR A 9 -15.76 0.44 1.70
C THR A 9 -14.57 1.35 1.41
N TYR A 10 -14.78 2.42 0.62
CA TYR A 10 -13.76 3.43 0.37
C TYR A 10 -13.23 4.04 1.68
N LEU A 11 -14.12 4.44 2.58
CA LEU A 11 -13.72 5.03 3.86
C LEU A 11 -12.94 4.04 4.73
N ALA A 12 -13.38 2.78 4.80
CA ALA A 12 -12.70 1.76 5.59
C ALA A 12 -11.26 1.54 5.09
N VAL A 13 -11.07 1.34 3.79
CA VAL A 13 -9.72 1.14 3.22
C VAL A 13 -8.90 2.43 3.34
N ARG A 14 -9.47 3.61 3.02
CA ARG A 14 -8.78 4.90 3.17
C ARG A 14 -8.29 5.12 4.60
N ASN A 15 -9.15 4.90 5.59
CA ASN A 15 -8.79 5.12 6.98
C ASN A 15 -7.72 4.14 7.44
N HIS A 16 -7.71 2.91 6.90
CA HIS A 16 -6.64 1.96 7.18
C HIS A 16 -5.27 2.52 6.73
N PHE A 17 -5.18 3.02 5.51
CA PHE A 17 -3.93 3.58 4.96
C PHE A 17 -3.59 5.00 5.42
N LYS A 18 -4.54 5.76 6.00
CA LYS A 18 -4.31 7.17 6.38
C LYS A 18 -4.35 7.44 7.88
N THR A 19 -4.79 6.49 8.70
CA THR A 19 -4.89 6.67 10.15
C THR A 19 -4.22 5.53 10.90
N LYS A 20 -3.51 5.87 11.98
CA LYS A 20 -2.90 4.87 12.86
C LYS A 20 -3.94 4.07 13.64
N SER A 21 -5.06 4.70 14.01
CA SER A 21 -6.08 4.13 14.90
C SER A 21 -7.06 3.16 14.23
N TYR A 22 -7.20 3.19 12.91
CA TYR A 22 -8.12 2.31 12.18
C TYR A 22 -7.40 1.12 11.55
N ASP A 23 -8.00 -0.05 11.70
CA ASP A 23 -7.55 -1.32 11.11
C ASP A 23 -8.72 -2.00 10.39
N TYR A 24 -8.58 -2.19 9.07
CA TYR A 24 -9.61 -2.77 8.23
C TYR A 24 -9.93 -4.21 8.63
N PHE A 25 -8.91 -5.01 8.97
CA PHE A 25 -9.06 -6.42 9.28
C PHE A 25 -9.62 -6.62 10.68
N LYS A 26 -9.15 -5.82 11.65
CA LYS A 26 -9.71 -5.81 13.02
C LYS A 26 -11.20 -5.50 13.05
N TYR A 27 -11.66 -4.54 12.24
CA TYR A 27 -13.06 -4.12 12.19
C TYR A 27 -13.86 -4.78 11.06
N ASN A 28 -13.27 -5.73 10.32
CA ASN A 28 -13.89 -6.40 9.16
C ASN A 28 -14.47 -5.40 8.12
N GLY A 29 -13.75 -4.32 7.87
CA GLY A 29 -14.12 -3.24 6.97
C GLY A 29 -15.37 -2.44 7.39
N LYS A 30 -15.81 -2.56 8.65
CA LYS A 30 -16.96 -1.81 9.16
C LYS A 30 -16.54 -0.41 9.58
N ILE A 31 -17.34 0.58 9.18
CA ILE A 31 -17.26 1.95 9.66
C ILE A 31 -18.68 2.51 9.76
N LYS A 32 -18.94 3.32 10.79
CA LYS A 32 -20.25 3.97 10.95
C LYS A 32 -20.35 5.14 9.96
N VAL A 33 -21.35 5.09 9.09
CA VAL A 33 -21.64 6.13 8.12
C VAL A 33 -23.07 6.62 8.30
N ASN A 34 -23.27 7.93 8.21
CA ASN A 34 -24.60 8.53 8.19
C ASN A 34 -25.10 8.60 6.74
N GLU A 35 -26.21 7.92 6.44
CA GLU A 35 -26.78 7.86 5.10
C GLU A 35 -27.23 9.23 4.58
N ASN A 36 -27.85 10.05 5.43
CA ASN A 36 -28.26 11.41 5.04
C ASN A 36 -27.04 12.26 4.67
N SER A 37 -25.95 12.13 5.43
CA SER A 37 -24.69 12.78 5.10
C SER A 37 -24.07 12.27 3.80
N PHE A 38 -24.23 10.98 3.46
CA PHE A 38 -23.77 10.45 2.17
C PHE A 38 -24.59 11.03 1.00
N ARG A 39 -25.92 11.06 1.11
CA ARG A 39 -26.82 11.54 0.05
C ARG A 39 -26.60 13.01 -0.32
N THR A 40 -26.18 13.84 0.63
CA THR A 40 -25.90 15.27 0.37
C THR A 40 -24.51 15.52 -0.21
N ARG A 41 -23.64 14.50 -0.32
CA ARG A 41 -22.31 14.67 -0.90
C ARG A 41 -22.38 14.96 -2.39
N ARG A 42 -21.51 15.86 -2.85
CA ARG A 42 -21.37 16.22 -4.27
C ARG A 42 -20.95 15.02 -5.15
N ASP A 43 -20.18 14.09 -4.60
CA ASP A 43 -19.62 12.93 -5.29
C ASP A 43 -20.44 11.63 -5.10
N HIS A 44 -21.61 11.66 -4.45
CA HIS A 44 -22.38 10.43 -4.16
C HIS A 44 -22.69 9.60 -5.43
N TYR A 45 -23.00 10.26 -6.56
CA TYR A 45 -23.24 9.59 -7.84
C TYR A 45 -22.03 8.80 -8.35
N GLN A 46 -20.80 9.17 -7.98
CA GLN A 46 -19.61 8.41 -8.35
C GLN A 46 -19.58 7.07 -7.63
N PHE A 47 -19.94 7.04 -6.35
CA PHE A 47 -20.07 5.79 -5.59
C PHE A 47 -21.19 4.89 -6.13
N GLU A 48 -22.31 5.47 -6.55
CA GLU A 48 -23.38 4.70 -7.22
C GLU A 48 -22.91 4.08 -8.54
N LYS A 49 -22.04 4.77 -9.30
CA LYS A 49 -21.43 4.20 -10.52
C LYS A 49 -20.45 3.07 -10.18
N ILE A 50 -19.56 3.30 -9.20
CA ILE A 50 -18.60 2.29 -8.74
C ILE A 50 -19.31 1.02 -8.27
N ALA A 51 -20.40 1.18 -7.50
CA ALA A 51 -21.18 0.08 -6.96
C ALA A 51 -21.81 -0.83 -8.02
N LYS A 52 -22.04 -0.31 -9.23
CA LYS A 52 -22.53 -1.06 -10.40
C LYS A 52 -21.42 -1.77 -11.17
N ILE A 53 -20.19 -1.25 -11.12
CA ILE A 53 -19.04 -1.77 -11.87
C ILE A 53 -18.31 -2.86 -11.09
N TYR A 54 -18.08 -2.64 -9.79
CA TYR A 54 -17.25 -3.50 -8.97
C TYR A 54 -18.07 -4.31 -7.97
N LYS A 55 -17.59 -5.53 -7.69
CA LYS A 55 -17.92 -6.24 -6.45
C LYS A 55 -17.08 -5.68 -5.31
N ARG A 56 -17.50 -5.90 -4.06
CA ARG A 56 -16.82 -5.32 -2.88
C ARG A 56 -15.34 -5.69 -2.86
N ASP A 57 -15.01 -6.96 -3.08
CA ASP A 57 -13.63 -7.44 -3.00
C ASP A 57 -12.74 -6.87 -4.12
N ASP A 58 -13.27 -6.79 -5.34
CA ASP A 58 -12.57 -6.17 -6.48
C ASP A 58 -12.36 -4.67 -6.24
N PHE A 59 -13.33 -4.01 -5.60
CA PHE A 59 -13.19 -2.61 -5.23
C PHE A 59 -12.16 -2.42 -4.13
N VAL A 60 -12.07 -3.31 -3.13
CA VAL A 60 -11.01 -3.28 -2.12
C VAL A 60 -9.63 -3.41 -2.77
N LYS A 61 -9.44 -4.37 -3.70
CA LYS A 61 -8.18 -4.51 -4.45
C LYS A 61 -7.84 -3.26 -5.25
N TYR A 62 -8.83 -2.68 -5.93
CA TYR A 62 -8.68 -1.41 -6.63
C TYR A 62 -8.23 -0.28 -5.69
N LEU A 63 -8.85 -0.16 -4.51
CA LEU A 63 -8.49 0.85 -3.52
C LEU A 63 -7.07 0.62 -2.98
N VAL A 64 -6.73 -0.61 -2.59
CA VAL A 64 -5.39 -0.97 -2.08
C VAL A 64 -4.31 -0.58 -3.08
N ALA A 65 -4.46 -0.99 -4.34
CA ALA A 65 -3.51 -0.69 -5.41
C ALA A 65 -3.25 0.81 -5.58
N ASN A 66 -4.27 1.65 -5.36
CA ASN A 66 -4.15 3.09 -5.50
C ASN A 66 -3.65 3.79 -4.23
N PHE A 67 -3.98 3.27 -3.04
CA PHE A 67 -3.50 3.84 -1.79
C PHE A 67 -2.02 3.57 -1.55
N ILE A 68 -1.47 2.45 -2.05
CA ILE A 68 -0.03 2.19 -1.97
C ILE A 68 0.81 3.12 -2.84
N THR A 69 0.23 3.67 -3.92
CA THR A 69 0.91 4.62 -4.82
C THR A 69 0.50 6.06 -4.56
N GLU A 70 -0.26 6.32 -3.50
CA GLU A 70 -0.79 7.64 -3.11
C GLU A 70 -1.56 8.39 -4.22
N ASP A 71 -2.32 7.70 -5.09
CA ASP A 71 -3.13 8.41 -6.09
C ASP A 71 -4.28 9.15 -5.37
N GLU A 72 -4.24 10.49 -5.35
CA GLU A 72 -5.28 11.30 -4.70
C GLU A 72 -6.63 11.23 -5.44
N TYR A 73 -6.66 10.78 -6.69
CA TYR A 73 -7.85 10.79 -7.56
C TYR A 73 -8.46 9.40 -7.79
N ILE A 74 -8.57 8.60 -6.72
CA ILE A 74 -9.06 7.21 -6.76
C ILE A 74 -10.53 7.08 -7.22
N LEU A 75 -11.36 8.08 -6.90
CA LEU A 75 -12.79 8.09 -7.26
C LEU A 75 -13.06 8.72 -8.63
N GLY A 76 -12.00 9.26 -9.21
CA GLY A 76 -11.98 10.12 -10.34
C GLY A 76 -12.03 9.39 -11.67
N MET A 77 -13.18 8.79 -11.94
CA MET A 77 -13.50 8.02 -13.14
C MET A 77 -12.81 6.64 -13.12
N SER A 78 -13.60 5.59 -13.31
CA SER A 78 -13.17 4.22 -13.59
C SER A 78 -12.40 4.07 -14.92
N GLN A 79 -11.86 5.18 -15.44
CA GLN A 79 -11.11 5.36 -16.67
C GLN A 79 -10.00 6.37 -16.33
N GLY A 80 -8.73 5.97 -16.44
CA GLY A 80 -7.60 6.85 -16.13
C GLY A 80 -6.48 6.18 -15.32
N ARG A 81 -5.66 7.01 -14.67
CA ARG A 81 -4.45 6.57 -13.94
C ARG A 81 -4.75 5.51 -12.90
N ALA A 82 -5.79 5.70 -12.09
CA ALA A 82 -6.12 4.75 -11.03
C ALA A 82 -6.49 3.33 -11.53
N MET A 83 -7.06 3.21 -12.73
CA MET A 83 -7.30 1.92 -13.37
C MET A 83 -6.01 1.29 -13.89
N VAL A 84 -5.10 2.10 -14.44
CA VAL A 84 -3.77 1.65 -14.88
C VAL A 84 -2.95 1.17 -13.67
N THR A 85 -2.97 1.91 -12.57
CA THR A 85 -2.34 1.54 -11.29
C THR A 85 -2.87 0.20 -10.81
N HIS A 86 -4.20 0.04 -10.75
CA HIS A 86 -4.80 -1.23 -10.36
C HIS A 86 -4.37 -2.39 -11.27
N LYS A 87 -4.38 -2.21 -12.59
CA LYS A 87 -3.93 -3.25 -13.53
C LYS A 87 -2.45 -3.59 -13.36
N LYS A 88 -1.58 -2.60 -13.11
CA LYS A 88 -0.15 -2.83 -12.84
C LYS A 88 0.04 -3.62 -11.55
N TRP A 89 -0.70 -3.25 -10.50
CA TRP A 89 -0.70 -3.97 -9.23
C TRP A 89 -1.19 -5.41 -9.38
N GLN A 90 -2.31 -5.64 -10.08
CA GLN A 90 -2.80 -7.00 -10.34
C GLN A 90 -1.73 -7.87 -11.03
N LYS A 91 -1.05 -7.31 -12.04
CA LYS A 91 0.06 -8.00 -12.71
C LYS A 91 1.22 -8.30 -11.76
N SER A 92 1.57 -7.40 -10.85
CA SER A 92 2.66 -7.65 -9.89
C SER A 92 2.31 -8.68 -8.83
N ILE A 93 1.02 -8.83 -8.49
CA ILE A 93 0.53 -9.95 -7.67
C ILE A 93 0.61 -11.27 -8.45
N GLU A 94 0.09 -11.30 -9.68
CA GLU A 94 0.06 -12.51 -10.53
C GLU A 94 1.47 -13.02 -10.89
N SER A 95 2.42 -12.10 -11.10
CA SER A 95 3.81 -12.40 -11.45
C SER A 95 4.78 -12.35 -10.27
N PHE A 96 4.27 -12.36 -9.03
CA PHE A 96 5.07 -12.11 -7.82
C PHE A 96 6.32 -13.00 -7.72
N SER A 97 6.21 -14.31 -7.98
CA SER A 97 7.36 -15.22 -7.88
C SER A 97 8.51 -14.86 -8.82
N TYR A 98 8.17 -14.40 -10.04
CA TYR A 98 9.15 -13.97 -11.03
C TYR A 98 9.77 -12.63 -10.62
N GLN A 99 8.93 -11.64 -10.28
CA GLN A 99 9.37 -10.32 -9.82
C GLN A 99 10.27 -10.43 -8.58
N PHE A 100 9.90 -11.27 -7.62
CA PHE A 100 10.68 -11.49 -6.41
C PHE A 100 12.09 -12.01 -6.74
N LYS A 101 12.20 -12.97 -7.67
CA LYS A 101 13.50 -13.49 -8.10
C LYS A 101 14.35 -12.40 -8.76
N GLU A 102 13.76 -11.59 -9.64
CA GLU A 102 14.46 -10.47 -10.29
C GLU A 102 14.89 -9.40 -9.28
N ASP A 103 14.03 -9.04 -8.34
CA ASP A 103 14.35 -8.06 -7.31
C ASP A 103 15.47 -8.55 -6.39
N ILE A 104 15.47 -9.83 -6.02
CA ILE A 104 16.55 -10.44 -5.23
C ILE A 104 17.87 -10.44 -6.00
N GLN A 105 17.83 -10.71 -7.31
CA GLN A 105 19.02 -10.64 -8.16
C GLN A 105 19.55 -9.20 -8.23
N THR A 106 18.66 -8.23 -8.45
CA THR A 106 18.98 -6.79 -8.43
C THR A 106 19.64 -6.42 -7.11
N LEU A 107 19.08 -6.82 -5.98
CA LEU A 107 19.64 -6.54 -4.65
C LEU A 107 21.06 -7.08 -4.48
N LYS A 108 21.34 -8.30 -4.96
CA LYS A 108 22.67 -8.92 -4.89
C LYS A 108 23.73 -8.21 -5.74
N GLU A 109 23.32 -7.49 -6.78
CA GLU A 109 24.25 -6.70 -7.61
C GLU A 109 24.73 -5.43 -6.90
N TYR A 110 23.96 -4.92 -5.93
CA TYR A 110 24.31 -3.70 -5.19
C TYR A 110 25.32 -3.93 -4.07
N ASP A 111 25.26 -5.08 -3.39
CA ASP A 111 26.22 -5.44 -2.35
C ASP A 111 26.40 -6.96 -2.27
N SER A 112 27.66 -7.39 -2.21
CA SER A 112 28.04 -8.79 -2.01
C SER A 112 27.57 -9.36 -0.67
N ASN A 113 27.42 -8.50 0.35
CA ASN A 113 26.86 -8.84 1.64
C ASN A 113 25.42 -8.35 1.73
N PHE A 114 24.48 -9.27 1.48
CA PHE A 114 23.04 -8.99 1.43
C PHE A 114 22.52 -8.26 2.69
N ASN A 115 23.10 -8.53 3.87
CA ASN A 115 22.67 -7.90 5.11
C ASN A 115 22.95 -6.38 5.13
N MET A 116 24.00 -5.93 4.44
CA MET A 116 24.37 -4.50 4.38
C MET A 116 23.31 -3.67 3.67
N LEU A 117 22.49 -4.30 2.81
CA LEU A 117 21.40 -3.62 2.12
C LEU A 117 20.33 -3.09 3.08
N PHE A 118 20.19 -3.73 4.24
CA PHE A 118 19.19 -3.42 5.27
C PHE A 118 19.78 -2.66 6.46
N ASP A 119 21.10 -2.52 6.54
CA ASP A 119 21.73 -1.89 7.70
C ASP A 119 21.50 -0.38 7.71
N CYS A 120 21.12 0.13 8.89
CA CYS A 120 20.90 1.54 9.19
C CYS A 120 21.82 2.06 10.30
N ARG A 121 22.71 1.22 10.84
CA ARG A 121 23.56 1.52 12.00
C ARG A 121 24.94 2.06 11.63
N MET A 122 25.24 2.14 10.34
CA MET A 122 26.54 2.60 9.86
C MET A 122 26.62 4.12 9.92
N ASP A 123 27.76 4.63 10.41
CA ASP A 123 28.01 6.07 10.47
C ASP A 123 27.84 6.73 9.10
N GLY A 124 27.04 7.79 9.05
CA GLY A 124 26.73 8.54 7.82
C GLY A 124 25.68 7.90 6.90
N VAL A 125 25.16 6.71 7.21
CA VAL A 125 24.05 6.12 6.47
C VAL A 125 22.72 6.69 6.96
N LEU A 126 22.19 7.67 6.20
CA LEU A 126 20.87 8.24 6.48
C LEU A 126 19.74 7.23 6.22
N HIS A 127 19.84 6.48 5.11
CA HIS A 127 18.83 5.52 4.67
C HIS A 127 19.45 4.21 4.18
N PRO A 128 18.90 3.04 4.57
CA PRO A 128 19.29 1.72 4.07
C PRO A 128 19.24 1.64 2.54
N MET A 129 20.13 0.84 1.94
CA MET A 129 20.21 0.73 0.49
C MET A 129 18.90 0.21 -0.11
N VAL A 130 18.31 -0.81 0.51
CA VAL A 130 17.04 -1.40 0.04
C VAL A 130 15.91 -0.37 0.00
N PHE A 131 15.86 0.56 0.96
CA PHE A 131 14.88 1.66 0.95
C PHE A 131 15.13 2.62 -0.21
N LYS A 132 16.41 2.98 -0.46
CA LYS A 132 16.78 3.81 -1.62
C LYS A 132 16.43 3.15 -2.95
N LEU A 133 16.56 1.83 -3.05
CA LEU A 133 16.22 1.08 -4.26
C LEU A 133 14.71 1.04 -4.49
N TYR A 134 13.92 0.90 -3.44
CA TYR A 134 12.48 1.06 -3.50
C TYR A 134 12.07 2.45 -3.99
N LEU A 135 12.65 3.52 -3.42
CA LEU A 135 12.36 4.90 -3.86
C LEU A 135 12.75 5.19 -5.33
N ARG A 136 13.61 4.35 -5.92
CA ARG A 136 14.02 4.43 -7.33
C ARG A 136 13.25 3.47 -8.23
N ASP A 137 12.18 2.86 -7.73
CA ASP A 137 11.39 1.82 -8.41
C ASP A 137 12.25 0.64 -8.93
N ARG A 138 13.37 0.35 -8.26
CA ARG A 138 14.26 -0.77 -8.59
C ARG A 138 13.87 -2.07 -7.91
N VAL A 139 13.15 -2.00 -6.80
CA VAL A 139 12.65 -3.14 -6.04
C VAL A 139 11.19 -2.89 -5.71
N HIS A 140 10.35 -3.87 -5.99
CA HIS A 140 8.91 -3.74 -5.81
C HIS A 140 8.52 -3.85 -4.31
N ILE A 141 7.50 -3.10 -3.88
CA ILE A 141 7.04 -3.12 -2.48
C ILE A 141 6.63 -4.53 -2.00
N ASN A 142 5.99 -5.33 -2.87
CA ASN A 142 5.65 -6.74 -2.57
C ASN A 142 6.89 -7.56 -2.15
N THR A 143 8.04 -7.33 -2.79
CA THR A 143 9.30 -7.99 -2.43
C THR A 143 9.74 -7.56 -1.05
N LEU A 144 9.63 -6.26 -0.73
CA LEU A 144 9.96 -5.76 0.61
C LEU A 144 9.03 -6.29 1.69
N VAL A 145 7.73 -6.47 1.41
CA VAL A 145 6.80 -7.14 2.34
C VAL A 145 7.27 -8.56 2.61
N ALA A 146 7.55 -9.34 1.56
CA ALA A 146 7.99 -10.73 1.71
C ALA A 146 9.31 -10.84 2.48
N ILE A 147 10.29 -9.97 2.19
CA ILE A 147 11.55 -9.94 2.94
C ILE A 147 11.31 -9.53 4.39
N ASN A 148 10.42 -8.58 4.65
CA ASN A 148 10.12 -8.15 6.02
C ASN A 148 9.45 -9.25 6.83
N GLN A 149 8.57 -10.05 6.22
CA GLN A 149 7.98 -11.22 6.89
C GLN A 149 9.02 -12.28 7.26
N LEU A 150 10.16 -12.33 6.57
CA LEU A 150 11.23 -13.28 6.84
C LEU A 150 12.28 -12.74 7.83
N LEU A 151 12.58 -11.44 7.76
CA LEU A 151 13.73 -10.84 8.45
C LEU A 151 13.35 -9.79 9.51
N ASP A 152 12.11 -9.32 9.55
CA ASP A 152 11.64 -8.27 10.46
C ASP A 152 12.52 -6.99 10.41
N PHE A 153 13.06 -6.65 9.24
CA PHE A 153 14.02 -5.55 9.11
C PHE A 153 13.41 -4.19 9.49
N THR A 154 12.10 -4.00 9.33
CA THR A 154 11.44 -2.74 9.71
C THR A 154 11.51 -2.48 11.22
N LYS A 155 11.54 -3.53 12.07
CA LYS A 155 11.70 -3.38 13.52
C LYS A 155 13.07 -2.83 13.88
N VAL A 156 14.09 -3.26 13.17
CA VAL A 156 15.46 -2.73 13.31
C VAL A 156 15.48 -1.26 12.92
N TRP A 157 14.84 -0.91 11.81
CA TRP A 157 14.78 0.48 11.36
C TRP A 157 14.04 1.37 12.35
N GLU A 158 12.89 0.93 12.85
CA GLU A 158 12.11 1.67 13.84
C GLU A 158 12.92 1.97 15.11
N TYR A 159 13.78 1.05 15.55
CA TYR A 159 14.64 1.24 16.71
C TYR A 159 15.77 2.24 16.47
N TYR A 160 16.45 2.19 15.33
CA TYR A 160 17.69 2.96 15.09
C TYR A 160 17.50 4.30 14.39
N ILE A 161 16.51 4.42 13.50
CA ILE A 161 16.39 5.59 12.61
C ILE A 161 15.70 6.80 13.28
N GLY A 162 15.18 6.64 14.50
CA GLY A 162 14.75 7.77 15.33
C GLY A 162 13.55 8.53 14.75
N GLU A 163 13.76 9.77 14.29
CA GLU A 163 12.71 10.70 13.81
C GLU A 163 12.65 10.87 12.28
N ASP A 164 13.32 10.02 11.49
CA ASP A 164 13.21 10.11 10.03
C ASP A 164 11.78 9.84 9.55
N LYS A 165 11.11 10.90 9.07
CA LYS A 165 9.73 10.84 8.63
C LYS A 165 9.53 9.92 7.42
N MET A 166 10.46 9.91 6.46
CA MET A 166 10.28 9.11 5.23
C MET A 166 10.30 7.62 5.53
N ILE A 167 11.20 7.19 6.42
CA ILE A 167 11.23 5.78 6.83
C ILE A 167 10.03 5.44 7.71
N LYS A 168 9.61 6.31 8.63
CA LYS A 168 8.38 6.09 9.42
C LYS A 168 7.15 5.94 8.53
N ASP A 169 7.01 6.80 7.52
CA ASP A 169 5.90 6.75 6.57
C ASP A 169 5.96 5.47 5.71
N PHE A 170 7.17 5.04 5.32
CA PHE A 170 7.36 3.78 4.60
C PHE A 170 7.03 2.54 5.44
N ILE A 171 7.51 2.46 6.68
CA ILE A 171 7.18 1.35 7.60
C ILE A 171 5.66 1.31 7.82
N PHE A 172 5.05 2.46 8.08
CA PHE A 172 3.61 2.56 8.24
C PHE A 172 2.86 2.06 6.99
N LEU A 173 3.31 2.45 5.78
CA LEU A 173 2.74 1.96 4.53
C LEU A 173 2.90 0.44 4.41
N LEU A 174 4.09 -0.09 4.68
CA LEU A 174 4.41 -1.51 4.58
C LEU A 174 3.52 -2.34 5.52
N ASP A 175 3.36 -1.90 6.77
CA ASP A 175 2.53 -2.55 7.78
C ASP A 175 1.05 -2.53 7.41
N LYS A 176 0.54 -1.40 6.88
CA LYS A 176 -0.85 -1.29 6.41
C LYS A 176 -1.10 -2.09 5.14
N TYR A 177 -0.08 -2.27 4.30
CA TYR A 177 -0.23 -3.01 3.06
C TYR A 177 -0.14 -4.53 3.25
N THR A 178 0.77 -4.98 4.12
CA THR A 178 1.05 -6.40 4.38
C THR A 178 -0.20 -7.30 4.52
N PRO A 179 -1.24 -6.95 5.30
CA PRO A 179 -2.40 -7.84 5.48
C PRO A 179 -3.31 -7.96 4.24
N PHE A 180 -3.10 -7.18 3.18
CA PHE A 180 -3.83 -7.30 1.91
C PHE A 180 -3.16 -8.23 0.89
N LEU A 181 -1.95 -8.71 1.17
CA LEU A 181 -1.22 -9.68 0.37
C LEU A 181 -1.47 -11.11 0.88
#